data_AF-A0A959RP73-F1
#
_entry.id   AF-A0A959RP73-F1
#
_cell.length_a   1.000
_cell.length_b   1.000
_cell.length_c   1.000
_cell.angle_alpha   90.00
_cell.angle_beta   90.00
_cell.angle_gamma   90.00
#
_symmetry.space_group_name_H-M   'P 1'
#
loop_
_entity.id
_entity.type
_entity.pdbx_description
1 polymer ?
#
loop_
_entity_poly.entity_id
_entity_poly.type
_entity_poly.pdbx_seq_one_letter_code
_entity_poly.pdbx_strand_id
1 'polypeptide(L)'
;MKKIGILFGKERSFPQAFVERVNSKKVSGIVAEPVQISKAMQGEFSGYAVIIDRISQDIPFYRTWLKNAAVTGTAVINNPFWWSADDKYFNNCL
;
A
#
# COMPACT_ATOMS: atom_id res chain seq x y z
N MET A 1 -18.11 -2.64 -3.83
CA MET A 1 -17.36 -3.22 -2.70
C MET A 1 -16.03 -2.49 -2.58
N LYS A 2 -15.67 -1.98 -1.41
CA LYS A 2 -14.40 -1.26 -1.18
C LYS A 2 -13.32 -2.25 -0.76
N LYS A 3 -12.16 -2.18 -1.41
CA LYS A 3 -11.01 -3.05 -1.14
C LYS A 3 -9.95 -2.34 -0.32
N ILE A 4 -9.43 -3.03 0.68
CA ILE A 4 -8.24 -2.65 1.45
C ILE A 4 -7.11 -3.58 1.01
N GLY A 5 -6.13 -3.05 0.29
CA GLY A 5 -4.96 -3.79 -0.14
C GLY A 5 -3.87 -3.76 0.91
N ILE A 6 -3.17 -4.88 1.14
CA ILE A 6 -1.85 -4.88 1.79
C ILE A 6 -0.78 -5.27 0.78
N LEU A 7 0.19 -4.38 0.55
CA LEU A 7 1.30 -4.57 -0.38
C LEU A 7 2.55 -4.94 0.41
N PHE A 8 3.06 -6.15 0.20
CA PHE A 8 4.18 -6.70 0.97
C PHE A 8 5.05 -7.61 0.10
N GLY A 9 6.30 -7.80 0.53
CA GLY A 9 7.27 -8.69 -0.12
C GLY A 9 7.23 -10.10 0.45
N LYS A 10 8.36 -10.56 1.01
CA LYS A 10 8.52 -11.92 1.55
C LYS A 10 7.96 -12.11 2.97
N GLU A 11 7.35 -11.09 3.56
CA GLU A 11 6.74 -11.17 4.90
C GLU A 11 5.53 -12.13 4.87
N ARG A 12 5.45 -13.08 5.82
CA ARG A 12 4.41 -14.12 5.81
C ARG A 12 3.48 -14.13 7.01
N SER A 13 3.87 -13.56 8.15
CA SER A 13 3.07 -13.59 9.38
C SER A 13 2.05 -12.45 9.43
N PHE A 14 2.52 -11.20 9.41
CA PHE A 14 1.67 -10.03 9.59
C PHE A 14 0.66 -9.79 8.46
N PRO A 15 1.00 -9.87 7.16
CA PRO A 15 0.06 -9.52 6.10
C PRO A 15 -1.17 -10.44 6.06
N GLN A 16 -0.96 -11.74 6.30
CA GLN A 16 -2.04 -12.72 6.37
C GLN A 16 -2.93 -12.46 7.59
N ALA A 17 -2.32 -12.29 8.78
CA ALA A 17 -3.05 -11.97 9.99
C ALA A 17 -3.85 -10.65 9.88
N PHE A 18 -3.31 -9.64 9.19
CA PHE A 18 -4.02 -8.38 8.92
C PHE A 18 -5.27 -8.62 8.08
N VAL A 19 -5.13 -9.33 6.96
CA VAL A 19 -6.26 -9.64 6.05
C VAL A 19 -7.33 -10.43 6.79
N GLU A 20 -6.95 -11.48 7.50
CA GLU A 20 -7.86 -12.29 8.31
C GLU A 20 -8.57 -11.46 9.37
N ARG A 21 -7.82 -10.61 10.09
CA ARG A 21 -8.38 -9.77 11.14
C ARG A 21 -9.40 -8.77 10.59
N VAL A 22 -9.11 -8.09 9.48
CA VAL A 22 -10.04 -7.16 8.85
C VAL A 22 -11.30 -7.89 8.37
N ASN A 23 -11.13 -9.00 7.66
CA ASN A 23 -12.26 -9.76 7.11
C ASN A 23 -13.11 -10.42 8.21
N SER A 24 -12.52 -10.82 9.34
CA SER A 24 -13.24 -11.38 10.49
C SER A 24 -14.25 -10.40 11.11
N LYS A 25 -14.07 -9.09 10.92
CA LYS A 25 -15.01 -8.06 11.38
C LYS A 25 -16.33 -8.06 10.60
N LYS A 26 -16.39 -8.73 9.44
CA LYS A 26 -17.60 -8.88 8.59
C LYS A 26 -18.32 -7.55 8.33
N VAL A 27 -17.56 -6.48 8.11
CA VAL A 27 -18.13 -5.16 7.81
C VAL A 27 -18.69 -5.18 6.39
N SER A 28 -19.97 -4.84 6.25
CA SER A 28 -20.66 -4.87 4.95
C SER A 28 -19.95 -4.01 3.90
N GLY A 29 -19.74 -4.59 2.72
CA GLY A 29 -19.15 -3.91 1.57
C GLY A 29 -17.65 -3.66 1.65
N ILE A 30 -16.94 -4.17 2.67
CA ILE A 30 -15.49 -4.06 2.84
C ILE A 30 -14.82 -5.43 2.74
N VAL A 31 -13.70 -5.50 2.02
CA VAL A 31 -12.84 -6.68 1.96
C VAL A 31 -11.37 -6.26 2.02
N ALA A 32 -10.55 -7.06 2.70
CA ALA A 32 -9.09 -6.95 2.67
C ALA A 32 -8.47 -8.11 1.88
N GLU A 33 -7.42 -7.82 1.12
CA GLU A 33 -6.66 -8.80 0.32
C GLU A 33 -5.21 -8.33 0.08
N PRO A 34 -4.28 -9.24 -0.27
CA PRO A 34 -3.00 -8.85 -0.84
C PRO A 34 -3.19 -8.01 -2.10
N VAL A 35 -2.43 -6.93 -2.25
CA VAL A 35 -2.47 -6.10 -3.46
C VAL A 35 -2.09 -6.94 -4.67
N GLN A 36 -2.94 -6.92 -5.70
CA GLN A 36 -2.69 -7.53 -7.00
C GLN A 36 -2.38 -6.44 -8.02
N ILE A 37 -1.26 -6.58 -8.72
CA ILE A 37 -0.84 -5.65 -9.78
C ILE A 37 -0.76 -6.45 -11.08
N SER A 38 -1.78 -6.35 -11.92
CA SER A 38 -1.80 -7.00 -13.25
C SER A 38 -1.12 -6.15 -14.32
N LYS A 39 -1.32 -4.84 -14.26
CA LYS A 39 -0.69 -3.84 -15.12
C LYS A 39 -0.36 -2.58 -14.33
N ALA A 40 0.70 -1.89 -14.74
CA ALA A 40 1.05 -0.58 -14.22
C ALA A 40 0.80 0.47 -15.31
N MET A 41 -0.35 1.14 -15.23
CA MET A 41 -0.78 2.17 -16.17
C MET A 41 -0.85 3.52 -15.46
N GLN A 42 -0.34 4.55 -16.10
CA GLN A 42 -0.39 5.92 -15.58
C GLN A 42 -1.83 6.44 -15.60
N GLY A 43 -2.23 7.11 -14.52
CA GLY A 43 -3.55 7.73 -14.40
C GLY A 43 -4.72 6.76 -14.21
N GLU A 44 -4.46 5.45 -14.16
CA GLU A 44 -5.51 4.46 -13.87
C GLU A 44 -5.69 4.24 -12.37
N PHE A 45 -6.95 4.07 -11.96
CA PHE A 45 -7.30 3.70 -10.60
C PHE A 45 -6.85 2.27 -10.28
N SER A 46 -6.22 2.08 -9.13
CA SER A 46 -5.65 0.79 -8.71
C SER A 46 -6.70 -0.30 -8.40
N GLY A 47 -7.97 0.08 -8.23
CA GLY A 47 -9.03 -0.81 -7.76
C GLY A 47 -9.14 -0.88 -6.23
N TYR A 48 -8.23 -0.25 -5.48
CA TYR A 48 -8.20 -0.23 -4.03
C TYR A 48 -8.65 1.12 -3.47
N ALA A 49 -9.50 1.08 -2.44
CA ALA A 49 -9.88 2.28 -1.70
C ALA A 49 -8.77 2.71 -0.73
N VAL A 50 -8.10 1.73 -0.12
CA VAL A 50 -6.96 1.92 0.77
C VAL A 50 -5.87 0.92 0.42
N ILE A 51 -4.60 1.32 0.45
CA ILE A 51 -3.45 0.41 0.38
C ILE A 51 -2.54 0.63 1.58
N ILE A 52 -2.17 -0.46 2.25
CA ILE A 52 -1.14 -0.52 3.29
C ILE A 52 0.17 -0.95 2.65
N ASP A 53 1.14 -0.06 2.63
CA ASP A 53 2.48 -0.25 2.09
C ASP A 53 3.44 -0.82 3.14
N ARG A 54 4.04 -1.97 2.83
CA ARG A 54 5.01 -2.67 3.67
C ARG A 54 6.33 -2.95 2.94
N ILE A 55 6.50 -2.49 1.70
CA ILE A 55 7.63 -2.90 0.85
C ILE A 55 8.21 -1.80 -0.04
N SER A 56 7.53 -0.66 -0.21
CA SER A 56 8.03 0.37 -1.13
C SER A 56 9.35 1.00 -0.68
N GLN A 57 9.70 0.87 0.59
CA GLN A 57 11.00 1.27 1.12
C GLN A 57 12.16 0.56 0.42
N ASP A 58 11.98 -0.71 0.08
CA ASP A 58 13.04 -1.57 -0.47
C ASP A 58 13.03 -1.61 -2.00
N ILE A 59 11.84 -1.50 -2.63
CA ILE A 59 11.68 -1.71 -4.06
C ILE A 59 11.09 -0.45 -4.73
N PRO A 60 11.89 0.33 -5.48
CA PRO A 60 11.48 1.60 -6.07
C PRO A 60 10.24 1.53 -6.98
N PHE A 61 10.06 0.41 -7.70
CA PHE A 61 8.88 0.19 -8.54
C PHE A 61 7.57 0.38 -7.76
N TYR A 62 7.45 -0.22 -6.58
CA TYR A 62 6.23 -0.13 -5.77
C TYR A 62 5.99 1.30 -5.30
N ARG A 63 7.05 2.05 -4.97
CA ARG A 63 6.90 3.46 -4.57
C ARG A 63 6.29 4.29 -5.69
N THR A 64 6.78 4.16 -6.91
CA THR A 64 6.23 4.88 -8.07
C THR A 64 4.81 4.45 -8.37
N TRP A 65 4.52 3.14 -8.30
CA TRP A 65 3.17 2.62 -8.50
C TRP A 65 2.17 3.13 -7.44
N LEU A 66 2.59 3.19 -6.17
CA LEU A 66 1.78 3.73 -5.08
C LEU A 66 1.52 5.23 -5.23
N LYS A 67 2.48 6.00 -5.75
CA LYS A 67 2.24 7.41 -6.11
C LYS A 67 1.14 7.52 -7.16
N ASN A 68 1.14 6.68 -8.19
CA ASN A 68 0.06 6.62 -9.17
C ASN A 68 -1.29 6.26 -8.51
N ALA A 69 -1.33 5.24 -7.66
CA ALA A 69 -2.55 4.87 -6.93
C ALA A 69 -3.07 6.03 -6.07
N ALA A 70 -2.17 6.76 -5.38
CA ALA A 70 -2.52 7.88 -4.54
C ALA A 70 -3.15 9.04 -5.33
N VAL A 71 -2.58 9.41 -6.47
CA VAL A 71 -3.13 10.51 -7.30
C VAL A 71 -4.43 10.13 -8.01
N THR A 72 -4.71 8.83 -8.17
CA THR A 72 -5.96 8.33 -8.78
C THR A 72 -7.04 7.97 -7.77
N GLY A 73 -6.87 8.36 -6.50
CA GLY A 73 -7.92 8.31 -5.48
C GLY A 73 -7.83 7.17 -4.46
N THR A 74 -6.75 6.39 -4.46
CA THR A 74 -6.47 5.42 -3.40
C THR A 74 -5.82 6.10 -2.19
N ALA A 75 -6.33 5.91 -0.98
CA ALA A 75 -5.61 6.30 0.22
C ALA A 75 -4.43 5.33 0.47
N VAL A 76 -3.19 5.83 0.48
CA VAL A 76 -2.01 4.97 0.69
C VAL A 76 -1.38 5.27 2.04
N ILE A 77 -1.14 4.22 2.83
CA ILE A 77 -0.56 4.28 4.16
C ILE A 77 0.71 3.41 4.17
N ASN A 78 1.91 3.93 4.37
CA ASN A 78 2.23 5.35 4.59
C ASN A 78 2.14 6.16 3.31
N ASN A 79 2.01 7.48 3.45
CA ASN A 79 1.92 8.39 2.31
C ASN A 79 3.17 8.23 1.40
N PRO A 80 3.02 7.82 0.12
CA PRO A 80 4.14 7.47 -0.74
C PRO A 80 4.95 8.69 -1.21
N PHE A 81 4.50 9.91 -0.91
CA PHE A 81 5.21 11.15 -1.20
C PHE A 81 6.20 11.55 -0.10
N TRP A 82 6.04 11.04 1.12
CA TRP A 82 6.90 11.43 2.26
C TRP A 82 8.23 10.70 2.27
N TRP A 83 8.29 9.49 1.72
CA TRP A 83 9.51 8.67 1.75
C TRP A 83 10.68 9.26 0.93
N SER A 84 10.40 10.15 -0.02
CA SER A 84 11.44 10.86 -0.78
C SER A 84 12.11 11.98 0.03
N ALA A 85 11.54 12.38 1.18
CA ALA A 85 12.07 13.41 2.05
C ALA A 85 12.85 12.83 3.25
N ASP A 86 12.87 11.51 3.43
CA ASP A 86 13.50 10.86 4.59
C ASP A 86 14.89 10.29 4.25
N ASP A 87 15.91 11.16 4.26
CA ASP A 87 17.31 10.73 4.30
C ASP A 87 17.67 10.39 5.75
N LYS A 88 17.70 9.11 6.08
CA LYS A 88 18.00 8.64 7.44
C LYS A 88 19.39 9.04 7.93
N TYR A 89 20.35 9.24 7.03
CA TYR A 89 21.69 9.66 7.43
C TYR A 89 21.66 11.13 7.82
N PHE A 90 21.16 12.00 6.93
CA PHE A 90 21.10 13.44 7.17
C PHE A 90 20.13 13.82 8.31
N ASN A 91 18.97 13.17 8.39
CA ASN A 91 17.95 13.48 9.40
C ASN A 91 18.36 13.10 10.83
N ASN A 92 19.32 12.19 11.01
CA ASN A 92 19.87 11.87 12.35
C ASN A 92 21.05 12.78 12.74
N CYS A 93 21.49 13.66 11.85
CA CYS A 93 22.58 14.61 12.10
C CYS A 93 22.11 16.01 12.51
N LEU A 94 20.80 16.26 12.55
CA LEU A 94 20.15 17.50 12.98
C LEU A 94 19.39 17.28 14.30
#